data_AF-A0A7J4NY75-F1
#
_entry.id   AF-A0A7J4NY75-F1
#
_cell.length_a   1.000
_cell.length_b   1.000
_cell.length_c   1.000
_cell.angle_alpha   90.00
_cell.angle_beta   90.00
_cell.angle_gamma   90.00
#
_symmetry.space_group_name_H-M   'P 1'
#
loop_
_entity.id
_entity.type
_entity.pdbx_description
1 polymer ?
#
loop_
_entity_poly.entity_id
_entity_poly.type
_entity_poly.pdbx_seq_one_letter_code
_entity_poly.pdbx_strand_id
1 'polypeptide(L)'
;MSRSRTQAEELLGSRGRIRTLQVLAESSELNISEVSRRTGLNYTSVERHLAKLVKLGLVKEKRYGKIRIFQAMFQTLTVRFERGGSLAMELTQVAPE
;
A
#
# COMPACT_ATOMS: atom_id res chain seq x y z
N MET A 1 17.86 -10.50 8.83
CA MET A 1 18.19 -9.32 8.00
C MET A 1 17.50 -9.28 6.62
N SER A 2 16.41 -10.02 6.34
CA SER A 2 15.91 -10.15 4.94
C SER A 2 14.51 -9.63 4.63
N ARG A 3 13.74 -9.07 5.58
CA ARG A 3 12.33 -8.72 5.32
C ARG A 3 12.12 -7.49 4.43
N SER A 4 12.94 -6.45 4.56
CA SER A 4 12.74 -5.17 3.85
C SER A 4 12.93 -5.30 2.33
N ARG A 5 13.96 -6.03 1.87
CA ARG A 5 14.24 -6.19 0.43
C ARG A 5 13.11 -6.90 -0.32
N THR A 6 12.68 -8.05 0.18
CA THR A 6 11.59 -8.84 -0.46
C THR A 6 10.28 -8.06 -0.50
N GLN A 7 9.97 -7.30 0.56
CA GLN A 7 8.76 -6.47 0.60
C GLN A 7 8.81 -5.33 -0.43
N ALA A 8 9.97 -4.71 -0.62
CA ALA A 8 10.17 -3.66 -1.61
C ALA A 8 10.03 -4.21 -3.05
N GLU A 9 10.65 -5.36 -3.34
CA GLU A 9 10.52 -6.05 -4.64
C GLU A 9 9.06 -6.46 -4.89
N GLU A 10 8.39 -7.01 -3.88
CA GLU A 10 6.98 -7.38 -3.97
C GLU A 10 6.10 -6.17 -4.27
N LEU A 11 6.30 -5.05 -3.57
CA LEU A 11 5.55 -3.82 -3.76
C LEU A 11 5.75 -3.27 -5.18
N LEU A 12 7.00 -3.16 -5.61
CA LEU A 12 7.38 -2.58 -6.90
C LEU A 12 7.01 -3.47 -8.10
N GLY A 13 6.89 -4.79 -7.90
CA GLY A 13 6.57 -5.75 -8.96
C GLY A 13 5.17 -5.62 -9.58
N SER A 14 4.37 -4.62 -9.22
CA SER A 14 3.04 -4.40 -9.81
C SER A 14 2.69 -2.93 -9.90
N ARG A 15 2.58 -2.41 -11.13
CA ARG A 15 2.12 -1.04 -11.40
C ARG A 15 0.74 -0.76 -10.79
N GLY A 16 -0.18 -1.73 -10.86
CA GLY A 16 -1.50 -1.60 -10.25
C GLY A 16 -1.44 -1.44 -8.73
N ARG A 17 -0.52 -2.15 -8.07
CA ARG A 17 -0.33 -2.06 -6.62
C ARG A 17 0.23 -0.72 -6.18
N ILE A 18 1.23 -0.20 -6.92
CA ILE A 18 1.75 1.16 -6.67
C ILE A 18 0.63 2.18 -6.83
N ARG A 19 -0.17 2.09 -7.90
CA ARG A 19 -1.28 3.02 -8.15
C ARG A 19 -2.35 2.95 -7.06
N THR A 20 -2.71 1.75 -6.61
CA THR A 20 -3.62 1.57 -5.46
C THR A 20 -3.08 2.19 -4.19
N LEU A 21 -1.79 1.98 -3.89
CA LEU A 21 -1.16 2.56 -2.72
C LEU A 21 -1.09 4.09 -2.79
N GLN A 22 -0.79 4.64 -3.97
CA GLN A 22 -0.75 6.08 -4.20
C GLN A 22 -2.12 6.73 -3.93
N VAL A 23 -3.21 6.16 -4.46
CA VAL A 23 -4.57 6.65 -4.21
C VAL A 23 -4.93 6.63 -2.71
N LEU A 24 -4.45 5.63 -1.97
CA LEU A 24 -4.62 5.57 -0.51
C LEU A 24 -3.67 6.50 0.26
N ALA A 25 -2.55 6.92 -0.32
CA ALA A 25 -1.66 7.90 0.30
C ALA A 25 -2.21 9.32 0.12
N GLU A 26 -2.87 9.59 -1.01
CA GLU A 26 -3.53 10.86 -1.32
C GLU A 26 -4.84 11.08 -0.53
N SER A 27 -5.35 10.08 0.18
CA SER A 27 -6.61 10.15 0.91
C SER A 27 -6.55 9.33 2.18
N SER A 28 -6.97 9.89 3.31
CA SER A 28 -6.85 9.23 4.62
C SER A 28 -7.53 7.86 4.67
N GLU A 29 -8.77 7.74 4.22
CA GLU A 29 -9.53 6.49 4.22
C GLU A 29 -10.42 6.39 2.97
N LEU A 30 -10.43 5.23 2.30
CA LEU A 30 -11.27 4.99 1.13
C LEU A 30 -11.91 3.61 1.16
N ASN A 31 -13.14 3.52 0.66
CA ASN A 31 -13.75 2.21 0.40
C ASN A 31 -13.23 1.60 -0.92
N ILE A 32 -13.38 0.29 -1.07
CA ILE A 32 -12.85 -0.43 -2.25
C ILE A 32 -13.41 0.08 -3.59
N SER A 33 -14.68 0.47 -3.64
CA SER A 33 -15.31 0.99 -4.86
C SER A 33 -14.70 2.34 -5.27
N GLU A 34 -14.41 3.20 -4.29
CA GLU A 34 -13.76 4.49 -4.51
C GLU A 34 -12.31 4.31 -4.97
N VAL A 35 -11.58 3.34 -4.38
CA VAL A 35 -10.23 2.98 -4.84
C VAL A 35 -10.28 2.47 -6.29
N SER A 36 -11.24 1.60 -6.62
CA SER A 36 -11.46 1.11 -8.00
C SER A 36 -11.72 2.27 -8.97
N ARG A 37 -12.60 3.20 -8.61
CA ARG A 37 -12.90 4.38 -9.45
C ARG A 37 -11.67 5.25 -9.69
N ARG A 38 -10.91 5.59 -8.64
CA ARG A 38 -9.74 6.48 -8.75
C ARG A 38 -8.55 5.83 -9.43
N THR A 39 -8.33 4.54 -9.21
CA THR A 39 -7.26 3.80 -9.88
C THR A 39 -7.59 3.47 -11.33
N GLY A 40 -8.87 3.47 -11.72
CA GLY A 40 -9.35 2.99 -13.01
C GLY A 40 -9.19 1.47 -13.18
N LEU A 41 -8.92 0.74 -12.10
CA LEU A 41 -8.78 -0.71 -12.09
C LEU A 41 -10.10 -1.36 -11.71
N ASN A 42 -10.36 -2.56 -12.23
CA ASN A 42 -11.55 -3.32 -11.84
C ASN A 42 -11.50 -3.75 -10.37
N TYR A 43 -12.68 -4.02 -9.80
CA TYR A 43 -12.85 -4.38 -8.39
C TYR A 43 -11.93 -5.54 -7.97
N THR A 44 -11.91 -6.63 -8.73
CA THR A 44 -11.14 -7.85 -8.40
C THR A 44 -9.63 -7.60 -8.38
N SER A 45 -9.13 -6.75 -9.28
CA SER A 45 -7.71 -6.34 -9.31
C SER A 45 -7.37 -5.50 -8.09
N VAL A 46 -8.21 -4.51 -7.77
CA VAL A 46 -8.03 -3.67 -6.59
C VAL A 46 -8.08 -4.49 -5.31
N GLU A 47 -9.05 -5.40 -5.18
CA GLU A 47 -9.15 -6.30 -4.03
C GLU A 47 -7.86 -7.11 -3.83
N ARG A 48 -7.32 -7.67 -4.92
CA ARG A 48 -6.06 -8.42 -4.88
C ARG A 48 -4.88 -7.54 -4.47
N HIS A 49 -4.81 -6.30 -4.97
CA HIS A 49 -3.75 -5.36 -4.62
C HIS A 49 -3.86 -4.93 -3.16
N LEU A 50 -5.05 -4.57 -2.69
CA LEU A 50 -5.32 -4.22 -1.29
C LEU A 50 -4.98 -5.38 -0.35
N ALA A 51 -5.38 -6.61 -0.67
CA ALA A 51 -5.03 -7.78 0.14
C ALA A 51 -3.52 -7.97 0.28
N LYS A 52 -2.75 -7.74 -0.80
CA LYS A 52 -1.28 -7.78 -0.73
C LYS A 52 -0.71 -6.62 0.09
N LEU A 53 -1.23 -5.41 -0.08
CA LEU A 53 -0.78 -4.23 0.68
C LEU A 53 -1.06 -4.39 2.19
N VAL A 54 -2.19 -5.01 2.55
CA VAL A 54 -2.51 -5.37 3.93
C VAL A 54 -1.53 -6.40 4.48
N LYS A 55 -1.19 -7.44 3.70
CA LYS A 55 -0.17 -8.41 4.10
C LYS A 55 1.22 -7.79 4.28
N LEU A 56 1.55 -6.76 3.49
CA LEU A 56 2.79 -6.00 3.62
C LEU A 56 2.79 -5.03 4.81
N GLY A 57 1.65 -4.82 5.47
CA GLY A 57 1.51 -3.88 6.59
C GLY A 57 1.44 -2.40 6.18
N LEU A 58 1.35 -2.11 4.89
CA LEU A 58 1.29 -0.74 4.36
C LEU A 58 -0.11 -0.14 4.44
N VAL A 59 -1.13 -1.00 4.48
CA VAL A 59 -2.55 -0.64 4.49
C VAL A 59 -3.27 -1.42 5.57
N LYS A 60 -4.25 -0.80 6.24
CA LYS A 60 -5.15 -1.45 7.18
C LYS A 60 -6.55 -1.54 6.60
N GLU A 61 -7.16 -2.72 6.70
CA GLU A 61 -8.58 -2.93 6.38
C GLU A 61 -9.42 -2.74 7.66
N LYS A 62 -10.47 -1.93 7.56
CA LYS A 62 -11.53 -1.79 8.57
C LYS A 62 -12.86 -2.21 7.97
N ARG A 63 -13.65 -2.98 8.72
CA ARG A 63 -14.97 -3.44 8.29
C ARG A 63 -16.05 -2.75 9.12
N TYR A 64 -16.95 -2.07 8.42
CA TYR A 64 -18.12 -1.41 8.99
C TYR A 64 -19.37 -2.03 8.35
N GLY A 65 -19.89 -3.09 8.98
CA GLY A 65 -20.97 -3.91 8.42
C GLY A 65 -20.57 -4.53 7.08
N LYS A 66 -21.25 -4.15 6.00
CA LYS A 66 -20.96 -4.60 4.63
C LYS A 66 -19.88 -3.78 3.91
N ILE A 67 -19.49 -2.63 4.48
CA ILE A 67 -18.54 -1.71 3.86
C ILE A 67 -17.13 -2.03 4.33
N ARG A 68 -16.20 -2.11 3.37
CA ARG A 68 -14.76 -2.30 3.61
C ARG A 68 -14.04 -0.99 3.34
N ILE A 69 -13.39 -0.45 4.35
CA ILE A 69 -12.60 0.79 4.30
C ILE A 69 -11.13 0.44 4.45
N PHE A 70 -10.28 1.11 3.68
CA PHE A 70 -8.84 0.91 3.64
C PHE A 70 -8.13 2.23 3.98
N GLN A 71 -7.12 2.14 4.83
CA GLN A 71 -6.34 3.28 5.34
C GLN A 71 -4.85 3.01 5.14
N ALA A 72 -4.10 4.01 4.64
CA ALA A 72 -2.64 3.94 4.61
C ALA A 72 -2.06 4.07 6.03
N MET A 73 -1.08 3.22 6.37
CA MET A 73 -0.54 3.09 7.74
C MET A 73 0.80 3.81 7.95
N PHE A 74 1.29 4.51 6.94
CA PHE A 74 2.57 5.21 6.94
C PHE A 74 2.35 6.69 6.62
N GLN A 75 3.24 7.53 7.14
CA GLN A 75 3.33 8.92 6.73
C GLN A 75 4.25 9.08 5.53
N THR A 76 5.36 8.34 5.54
CA THR A 76 6.34 8.34 4.47
C THR A 76 6.80 6.91 4.22
N LEU A 77 6.80 6.54 2.94
CA LEU A 77 7.36 5.30 2.44
C LEU A 77 8.48 5.66 1.47
N THR A 78 9.70 5.32 1.83
CA THR A 78 10.89 5.59 1.02
C THR A 78 11.46 4.27 0.53
N VAL A 79 11.65 4.15 -0.78
CA VAL A 79 12.35 3.03 -1.41
C VAL A 79 13.62 3.58 -2.05
N ARG A 80 14.79 3.13 -1.58
CA ARG A 80 16.10 3.62 -2.02
C ARG A 80 16.84 2.55 -2.80
N PHE A 81 17.38 2.93 -3.96
CA PHE A 81 18.29 2.13 -4.75
C PHE A 81 19.70 2.71 -4.65
N GLU A 82 20.66 1.88 -4.25
CA GLU A 82 22.06 2.27 -4.16
C GLU A 82 22.87 1.57 -5.26
N ARG A 83 23.61 2.33 -6.06
CA ARG A 83 24.44 1.79 -7.14
C ARG A 83 25.57 0.95 -6.54
N GLY A 84 25.62 -0.34 -6.87
CA GLY A 84 26.56 -1.30 -6.28
C GLY A 84 26.16 -1.78 -4.88
N GLY A 85 24.98 -1.39 -4.40
CA GLY A 85 24.44 -1.73 -3.08
C GLY A 85 23.15 -2.55 -3.14
N SER A 86 22.34 -2.42 -2.10
CA SER A 86 21.09 -3.17 -1.89
C SER A 86 19.84 -2.28 -2.00
N LEU A 87 18.70 -2.89 -2.31
CA LEU A 87 17.39 -2.24 -2.22
C LEU A 87 16.98 -2.11 -0.74
N ALA A 88 16.73 -0.88 -0.31
CA ALA A 88 16.26 -0.57 1.03
C ALA A 88 14.85 0.04 0.98
N MET A 89 14.01 -0.35 1.92
CA MET A 89 12.69 0.24 2.14
C MET A 89 12.55 0.66 3.60
N GLU A 90 12.17 1.92 3.78
CA GLU A 90 12.00 2.60 5.07
C GLU A 90 10.56 3.11 5.18
N LEU A 91 9.97 2.95 6.37
CA LEU A 91 8.63 3.38 6.70
C LEU A 91 8.69 4.28 7.93
N THR A 92 8.13 5.48 7.82
CA THR A 92 7.94 6.37 8.98
C THR A 92 6.46 6.30 9.38
N GLN A 93 6.20 5.94 10.64
CA GLN A 93 4.86 5.93 11.21
C GLN A 93 4.65 7.20 12.05
N VAL A 94 3.44 7.75 12.00
CA VAL A 94 3.03 8.86 12.87
C VAL A 94 2.94 8.32 14.30
N ALA A 95 3.67 8.91 15.24
CA ALA A 95 3.42 8.69 16.67
C ALA A 95 2.01 9.22 16.98
N PRO A 96 1.14 8.47 17.66
CA PRO A 96 -0.12 9.05 18.12
C PRO A 96 0.22 10.19 19.09
N GLU A 97 -0.20 11.41 18.76
CA GLU A 97 -0.27 12.53 19.72
C GLU A 97 -1.30 12.22 20.82
#